data_AF-A0A974BGB6-F1
#
_entry.id   AF-A0A974BGB6-F1
#
_cell.length_a   1.000
_cell.length_b   1.000
_cell.length_c   1.000
_cell.angle_alpha   90.00
_cell.angle_beta   90.00
_cell.angle_gamma   90.00
#
_symmetry.space_group_name_H-M   'P 1'
#
loop_
_entity.id
_entity.type
_entity.pdbx_description
1 polymer ?
#
loop_
_entity_poly.entity_id
_entity_poly.type
_entity_poly.pdbx_seq_one_letter_code
_entity_poly.pdbx_strand_id
1 'polypeptide(L)' 'MSKKHTKFNELPDILTADILSEFLSLSKRRVYELMDINPEYGGIKCLRIGRNKRVLKTDLEEWMSSRTI' A
#
# COMPACT_ATOMS: atom_id res chain seq x y z
N MET A 1 -15.24 6.58 -14.16
CA MET A 1 -14.19 7.59 -13.88
C MET A 1 -13.69 7.33 -12.47
N SER A 2 -12.53 6.70 -12.29
CA SER A 2 -11.96 6.45 -10.95
C SER A 2 -11.37 7.75 -10.41
N LYS A 3 -11.80 8.15 -9.20
CA LYS A 3 -11.24 9.30 -8.48
C LYS A 3 -9.76 9.02 -8.22
N LYS A 4 -8.86 9.80 -8.81
CA LYS A 4 -7.42 9.70 -8.54
C LYS A 4 -7.17 10.26 -7.14
N HIS A 5 -6.78 9.41 -6.20
CA HIS A 5 -6.34 9.86 -4.88
C HIS A 5 -4.92 10.42 -5.00
N THR A 6 -4.81 11.73 -5.23
CA THR A 6 -3.52 12.40 -5.44
C THR A 6 -2.81 12.78 -4.14
N LYS A 7 -3.52 12.81 -3.01
CA LYS A 7 -2.97 13.26 -1.72
C LYS A 7 -3.13 12.19 -0.67
N PHE A 8 -2.10 12.01 0.15
CA PHE A 8 -2.10 11.05 1.26
C PHE A 8 -3.30 11.25 2.21
N ASN A 9 -3.68 12.51 2.48
CA ASN A 9 -4.79 12.81 3.38
C ASN A 9 -6.16 12.37 2.83
N GLU A 10 -6.31 12.23 1.51
CA GLU A 10 -7.55 11.80 0.84
C GLU A 10 -7.68 10.27 0.73
N LEU A 11 -6.65 9.53 1.16
CA LEU A 11 -6.68 8.08 1.19
C LEU A 11 -7.55 7.58 2.35
N PRO A 12 -8.37 6.54 2.14
CA PRO A 12 -9.10 5.88 3.22
C PRO A 12 -8.15 5.19 4.19
N ASP A 13 -8.61 4.90 5.41
CA ASP A 13 -7.79 4.23 6.43
C ASP A 13 -7.34 2.82 6.03
N ILE A 14 -8.13 2.16 5.18
CA ILE A 14 -7.85 0.82 4.65
C ILE A 14 -7.64 0.93 3.14
N LEU A 15 -6.46 0.57 2.70
CA LEU A 15 -6.01 0.64 1.31
C LEU A 15 -6.10 -0.72 0.63
N THR A 16 -6.57 -0.70 -0.61
CA THR A 16 -6.56 -1.86 -1.51
C THR A 16 -5.34 -1.82 -2.42
N ALA A 17 -5.04 -2.94 -3.09
CA ALA A 17 -3.97 -2.99 -4.08
C ALA A 17 -4.21 -2.00 -5.24
N ASP A 18 -5.46 -1.71 -5.58
CA ASP A 18 -5.82 -0.76 -6.63
C ASP A 18 -5.45 0.67 -6.23
N ILE A 19 -5.87 1.09 -5.04
CA ILE A 19 -5.54 2.41 -4.47
C ILE A 19 -4.02 2.58 -4.36
N LEU A 20 -3.32 1.56 -3.87
CA LEU A 20 -1.86 1.58 -3.76
C LEU A 20 -1.18 1.62 -5.12
N SER A 21 -1.72 0.93 -6.12
CA SER A 21 -1.17 0.95 -7.49
C SER A 21 -1.27 2.35 -8.09
N GLU A 22 -2.38 3.03 -7.86
CA GLU A 22 -2.61 4.39 -8.33
C GLU A 22 -1.73 5.39 -7.56
N PHE A 23 -1.68 5.27 -6.22
CA PHE A 23 -0.96 6.20 -5.36
C PHE A 23 0.57 6.09 -5.52
N LEU A 24 1.11 4.87 -5.53
CA LEU A 24 2.54 4.62 -5.70
C LEU A 24 2.98 4.65 -7.16
N SER A 25 2.05 4.79 -8.12
CA SER A 25 2.31 4.65 -9.56
C SER A 25 3.03 3.35 -9.92
N LEU A 26 2.65 2.26 -9.24
CA LEU A 26 3.20 0.91 -9.44
C LEU A 26 2.15 0.01 -10.08
N SER A 27 2.58 -1.04 -10.78
CA SER A 27 1.64 -2.07 -11.23
C SER A 27 1.01 -2.79 -10.03
N LYS A 28 -0.25 -3.22 -10.15
CA LYS A 28 -0.92 -4.05 -9.12
C LYS A 28 -0.09 -5.28 -8.74
N ARG A 29 0.59 -5.90 -9.71
CA ARG A 29 1.51 -7.02 -9.48
C ARG A 29 2.62 -6.64 -8.50
N ARG A 30 3.28 -5.50 -8.71
CA ARG A 30 4.35 -5.01 -7.84
C ARG A 30 3.84 -4.65 -6.45
N VAL A 31 2.63 -4.10 -6.37
CA VAL A 31 1.97 -3.84 -5.08
C VAL A 31 1.72 -5.15 -4.31
N TYR A 32 1.22 -6.19 -4.97
CA TYR A 32 1.03 -7.49 -4.33
C TYR A 32 2.34 -8.14 -3.90
N GLU A 33 3.41 -8.01 -4.68
CA GLU A 33 4.76 -8.43 -4.28
C GLU A 33 5.20 -7.71 -3.01
N LEU A 34 5.05 -6.37 -2.96
CA LEU A 34 5.37 -5.59 -1.76
C LEU A 34 4.58 -6.06 -0.54
N MET A 35 3.30 -6.41 -0.71
CA MET A 35 2.46 -6.97 0.35
C MET A 35 2.84 -8.40 0.76
N ASP A 36 3.58 -9.15 -0.06
CA ASP A 36 4.07 -10.49 0.25
C ASP A 36 5.47 -10.51 0.86
N ILE A 37 6.26 -9.46 0.61
CA ILE A 37 7.58 -9.29 1.22
C ILE A 37 7.38 -8.96 2.71
N ASN A 38 8.24 -9.53 3.55
CA ASN A 38 8.25 -9.21 4.98
C ASN A 38 8.69 -7.73 5.18
N PRO A 39 8.00 -6.94 6.04
CA PRO A 39 8.37 -5.55 6.31
C PRO A 39 9.84 -5.31 6.65
N GLU A 40 10.50 -6.23 7.34
CA GLU A 40 11.94 -6.13 7.68
C GLU A 40 12.86 -6.13 6.44
N TYR A 41 12.40 -6.71 5.34
CA TYR A 41 13.13 -6.76 4.06
C TYR A 41 12.59 -5.73 3.05
N GLY A 42 11.85 -4.73 3.54
CA GLY A 42 11.30 -3.64 2.72
C GLY A 42 9.92 -3.92 2.14
N GLY A 43 9.21 -4.94 2.61
CA GLY A 43 7.80 -5.17 2.26
C GLY A 43 6.84 -4.19 2.95
N ILE A 44 5.60 -4.12 2.46
CA ILE A 44 4.54 -3.33 3.08
C ILE A 44 3.72 -4.25 3.97
N LYS A 45 3.62 -3.91 5.26
CA LYS A 45 2.77 -4.64 6.20
C LYS A 45 1.33 -4.63 5.72
N CYS A 46 0.71 -5.80 5.68
CA CYS A 46 -0.66 -5.96 5.21
C CYS A 46 -1.48 -6.91 6.07
N LEU A 47 -2.77 -6.63 6.16
CA LEU A 47 -3.80 -7.50 6.73
C LEU A 47 -4.24 -8.50 5.67
N ARG A 48 -4.13 -9.79 5.98
CA ARG A 48 -4.58 -10.89 5.12
C ARG A 48 -5.87 -11.49 5.69
N ILE A 49 -6.96 -11.33 4.94
CA ILE A 49 -8.27 -11.91 5.28
C ILE A 49 -8.63 -12.87 4.16
N GLY A 50 -8.31 -14.15 4.35
CA GLY A 50 -8.40 -15.17 3.30
C GLY A 50 -7.53 -14.81 2.10
N ARG A 51 -8.14 -14.67 0.92
CA ARG A 51 -7.46 -14.26 -0.33
C ARG A 51 -7.30 -12.73 -0.46
N ASN A 52 -7.98 -11.96 0.36
CA ASN A 52 -7.93 -10.51 0.31
C ASN A 52 -6.74 -9.99 1.11
N LYS A 53 -6.01 -9.04 0.53
CA LYS A 53 -4.98 -8.26 1.21
C LYS A 53 -5.40 -6.80 1.31
N ARG A 54 -5.15 -6.19 2.46
CA ARG A 54 -5.41 -4.78 2.74
C ARG A 54 -4.23 -4.19 3.49
N VAL A 55 -3.95 -2.91 3.29
CA VAL A 55 -2.87 -2.21 3.97
C VAL A 55 -3.50 -1.07 4.76
N LEU A 56 -3.07 -0.84 5.99
CA LEU A 56 -3.53 0.32 6.74
C LEU A 56 -2.78 1.56 6.24
N LYS A 57 -3.47 2.70 6.24
CA LYS A 57 -2.87 3.99 5.86
C LYS A 57 -1.63 4.31 6.71
N THR A 58 -1.67 3.99 8.00
CA THR A 58 -0.54 4.14 8.93
C THR A 58 0.64 3.22 8.56
N ASP A 59 0.37 1.96 8.22
CA ASP A 59 1.42 1.01 7.80
C ASP A 59 2.09 1.47 6.49
N LEU A 60 1.33 2.09 5.57
CA LEU A 60 1.88 2.71 4.36
C LEU A 60 2.78 3.90 4.69
N GLU A 61 2.36 4.77 5.61
CA GLU A 61 3.13 5.94 6.05
C GLU A 61 4.46 5.55 6.68
N GLU A 62 4.44 4.56 7.57
CA GLU A 62 5.65 3.98 8.18
C GLU A 62 6.58 3.41 7.11
N TRP A 63 6.05 2.67 6.15
CA TRP A 63 6.84 2.10 5.06
C TRP A 63 7.49 3.18 4.18
N MET A 64 6.76 4.23 3.81
CA MET A 64 7.33 5.35 3.05
C MET A 64 8.41 6.10 3.84
N SER A 65 8.18 6.29 5.15
CA SER A 65 9.12 6.95 6.05
C SER A 65 10.40 6.13 6.22
N SER A 66 10.30 4.80 6.29
CA SER A 66 11.46 3.90 6.38
C SER A 66 12.40 3.95 5.16
N ARG A 67 11.91 4.44 4.02
CA ARG A 67 12.64 4.50 2.74
C ARG A 67 13.19 5.87 2.40
N THR A 68 12.76 6.91 3.11
CA THR A 68 13.20 8.28 2.88
C THR A 68 14.24 8.64 3.94
N ILE A 69 15.51 8.43 3.60
CA ILE A 69 16.69 8.97 4.30
C ILE A 69 17.29 10.05 3.41
#